data_AF-A0A101M6U7-F1
#
_entry.id   AF-A0A101M6U7-F1
#
_cell.length_a   1.000
_cell.length_b   1.000
_cell.length_c   1.000
_cell.angle_alpha   90.00
_cell.angle_beta   90.00
_cell.angle_gamma   90.00
#
_symmetry.space_group_name_H-M   'P 1'
#
loop_
_entity.id
_entity.type
_entity.pdbx_description
1 polymer ?
#
loop_
_entity_poly.entity_id
_entity_poly.type
_entity_poly.pdbx_seq_one_letter_code
_entity_poly.pdbx_strand_id
1 'polypeptide(L)' 'MSKPAAFEHGRGEIRDNAIKALVTSKLFQTRVVKAKKGKGSYNRKGRNLKDYALVVLVSRCVKQHASAF' A
#
# COMPACT_ATOMS: atom_id res chain seq x y z
N MET A 1 12.51 -11.06 20.46
CA MET A 1 11.20 -10.64 19.90
C MET A 1 11.23 -9.14 19.72
N SER A 2 11.52 -8.64 18.52
CA SER A 2 11.53 -7.22 18.23
C SER A 2 10.10 -6.66 18.34
N LYS A 3 9.94 -5.59 19.11
CA LYS A 3 8.65 -4.92 19.30
C LYS A 3 8.26 -4.28 17.95
N PRO A 4 7.07 -4.55 17.38
CA PRO A 4 6.67 -3.87 16.16
C PRO A 4 6.57 -2.37 16.46
N ALA A 5 7.21 -1.56 15.62
CA ALA A 5 7.15 -0.10 15.72
C ALA A 5 5.68 0.33 15.85
N ALA A 6 5.36 1.11 16.89
CA ALA A 6 4.00 1.56 17.12
C ALA A 6 3.55 2.43 15.95
N PHE A 7 2.59 1.94 15.17
CA PHE A 7 2.08 2.66 14.02
C PHE A 7 1.07 3.72 14.46
N GLU A 8 1.31 4.96 14.07
CA GLU A 8 0.38 6.06 14.32
C GLU A 8 -0.86 5.93 13.44
N HIS A 9 -1.97 5.51 14.05
CA HIS A 9 -3.24 5.22 13.39
C HIS A 9 -4.12 6.49 13.23
N GLY A 10 -3.68 7.64 13.77
CA GLY A 10 -4.31 8.95 13.57
C GLY A 10 -5.71 9.08 14.16
N ARG A 11 -6.08 8.27 15.15
CA ARG A 11 -7.39 8.30 15.84
C ARG A 11 -7.35 8.86 17.27
N GLY A 12 -6.18 9.35 17.71
CA GLY A 12 -5.98 9.79 19.09
C GLY A 12 -6.05 8.62 20.08
N GLU A 13 -6.41 8.92 21.32
CA GLU A 13 -6.57 7.90 22.37
C GLU A 13 -7.81 7.03 22.12
N ILE A 14 -7.61 5.72 22.01
CA ILE A 14 -8.71 4.77 21.82
C ILE A 14 -9.27 4.39 23.18
N ARG A 15 -10.54 4.75 23.45
CA ARG A 15 -11.21 4.48 24.73
C ARG A 15 -11.99 3.17 24.77
N ASP A 16 -12.57 2.77 23.63
CA ASP A 16 -13.45 1.60 23.57
C ASP A 16 -12.70 0.36 23.05
N ASN A 17 -12.64 0.17 21.73
CA ASN A 17 -12.10 -1.04 21.09
C ASN A 17 -10.94 -0.70 20.15
N ALA A 18 -9.77 -1.26 20.45
CA ALA A 18 -8.55 -1.09 19.68
C ALA A 18 -8.67 -1.60 18.23
N ILE A 19 -9.20 -2.81 18.03
CA ILE A 19 -9.28 -3.45 16.70
C ILE A 19 -10.23 -2.66 15.79
N LYS A 20 -11.38 -2.21 16.31
CA LYS A 20 -12.34 -1.42 15.53
C LYS A 20 -11.73 -0.09 15.07
N ALA A 21 -10.98 0.57 15.95
CA ALA A 21 -10.26 1.79 15.60
C ALA A 21 -9.18 1.53 14.54
N LEU A 22 -8.44 0.42 14.66
CA LEU A 22 -7.42 0.02 13.71
C LEU A 22 -8.01 -0.30 12.33
N VAL A 23 -9.03 -1.15 12.24
CA VAL A 23 -9.66 -1.57 10.96
C VAL A 23 -10.15 -0.37 10.15
N THR A 24 -10.60 0.69 10.82
CA THR A 24 -11.07 1.91 10.14
C THR A 24 -9.97 2.93 9.85
N SER A 25 -8.76 2.73 10.39
CA SER A 25 -7.60 3.61 10.18
C SER A 25 -6.99 3.46 8.79
N LYS A 26 -6.02 4.33 8.45
CA LYS A 26 -5.31 4.32 7.15
C LYS A 26 -4.56 3.02 6.86
N LEU A 27 -4.24 2.21 7.88
CA LEU A 27 -3.56 0.93 7.69
C LEU A 27 -4.36 -0.04 6.83
N PHE A 28 -5.67 -0.13 7.08
CA PHE A 28 -6.53 -1.18 6.53
C PHE A 28 -7.44 -0.63 5.43
N GLN A 29 -6.85 0.08 4.47
CA GLN A 29 -7.58 0.58 3.31
C GLN A 29 -7.56 -0.42 2.17
N THR A 30 -8.71 -0.57 1.51
CA THR A 30 -8.84 -1.35 0.29
C THR A 30 -7.94 -0.77 -0.80
N ARG A 31 -6.95 -1.54 -1.24
CA ARG A 31 -6.06 -1.13 -2.34
C ARG A 31 -6.66 -1.56 -3.67
N VAL A 32 -6.85 -0.59 -4.57
CA VAL A 32 -7.28 -0.87 -5.94
C VAL A 32 -6.05 -1.05 -6.83
N VAL A 33 -5.89 -2.26 -7.37
CA VAL A 33 -4.85 -2.57 -8.36
C VAL A 33 -5.37 -2.25 -9.75
N LYS A 34 -4.57 -1.57 -10.58
CA LYS A 34 -4.93 -1.36 -11.98
C LYS A 34 -4.96 -2.69 -12.73
N ALA A 35 -6.10 -2.98 -13.37
CA ALA A 35 -6.27 -4.15 -14.20
C ALA A 35 -5.32 -4.12 -15.41
N LYS A 36 -4.87 -5.29 -15.88
CA LYS A 36 -4.00 -5.40 -17.06
C LYS A 36 -4.76 -5.32 -18.38
N LYS A 37 -6.06 -5.66 -18.39
CA LYS A 37 -6.92 -5.67 -19.57
C LYS A 37 -8.33 -5.22 -19.18
N GLY A 38 -9.06 -4.60 -20.12
CA GLY A 38 -10.44 -4.17 -19.93
C GLY A 38 -10.59 -2.70 -19.48
N LYS A 39 -11.66 -2.40 -18.73
CA LYS A 39 -11.97 -1.02 -18.29
C LYS A 39 -10.89 -0.51 -17.33
N GLY A 40 -10.35 0.67 -17.61
CA GLY A 40 -9.32 1.30 -16.79
C GLY A 40 -7.92 0.69 -16.93
N SER A 41 -7.71 -0.22 -17.89
CA SER A 41 -6.37 -0.79 -18.17
C SER A 41 -5.59 0.00 -19.23
N TYR A 42 -6.23 0.94 -19.94
CA TYR A 42 -5.55 1.74 -20.95
C TYR A 42 -4.51 2.66 -20.29
N ASN A 43 -3.32 2.67 -20.87
CA ASN A 43 -2.23 3.49 -20.38
C ASN A 43 -1.50 4.15 -21.56
N ARG A 44 -1.48 5.49 -21.59
CA ARG A 44 -0.99 6.28 -22.73
C ARG A 44 0.48 6.08 -23.02
N LYS A 45 1.27 5.99 -21.95
CA LYS A 45 2.67 5.62 -22.08
C LYS A 45 2.69 4.08 -21.86
N GLY A 46 3.26 3.29 -22.76
CA GLY A 46 3.33 1.82 -22.61
C GLY A 46 4.48 1.39 -21.69
N ARG A 47 4.49 0.13 -21.24
CA ARG A 47 5.45 -0.44 -20.26
C ARG A 47 6.94 -0.20 -20.57
N ASN A 48 7.31 0.04 -21.83
CA ASN A 48 8.69 0.19 -22.28
C ASN A 48 9.20 1.63 -22.27
N LEU A 49 8.38 2.63 -21.91
CA LEU A 49 8.90 3.96 -21.65
C LEU A 49 9.65 3.99 -20.32
N LYS A 50 10.75 4.76 -20.27
CA LYS A 50 11.62 4.92 -19.08
C LYS A 50 10.83 5.23 -17.80
N ASP A 51 9.74 5.98 -17.92
CA ASP A 51 8.82 6.34 -16.84
C ASP A 51 8.15 5.13 -16.17
N TYR A 52 7.86 4.03 -16.90
CA TYR A 52 7.28 2.80 -16.30
C TYR A 52 8.27 1.92 -15.62
N ALA A 53 9.51 1.88 -16.11
CA ALA A 53 10.56 1.15 -15.43
C ALA A 53 10.71 1.71 -14.01
N LEU A 54 10.70 3.03 -13.85
CA LEU A 54 10.77 3.69 -12.54
C LEU A 54 9.55 3.35 -11.65
N VAL A 55 8.33 3.43 -12.17
CA VAL A 55 7.10 3.10 -11.41
C VAL A 55 7.06 1.62 -10.99
N VAL A 56 7.48 0.70 -11.86
CA VAL A 56 7.53 -0.74 -11.57
C VAL A 56 8.69 -1.08 -10.63
N LEU A 57 9.85 -0.43 -10.78
CA LEU A 57 11.01 -0.63 -9.91
C LEU A 57 10.71 -0.13 -8.49
N VAL A 58 10.10 1.05 -8.34
CA VAL A 58 9.65 1.57 -7.05
C VAL A 58 8.58 0.66 -6.43
N SER A 59 7.63 0.17 -7.23
CA SER A 59 6.61 -0.79 -6.75
C SER A 59 7.22 -2.14 -6.30
N ARG A 60 8.28 -2.61 -6.97
CA ARG A 60 9.01 -3.83 -6.58
C ARG A 60 9.88 -3.63 -5.35
N CYS A 61 10.57 -2.49 -5.24
CA CYS A 61 11.37 -2.13 -4.08
C CYS A 61 10.50 -2.05 -2.81
N VAL A 62 9.34 -1.39 -2.88
CA VAL A 62 8.38 -1.32 -1.75
C VAL A 62 7.82 -2.71 -1.41
N LYS A 63 7.66 -3.61 -2.38
CA LYS A 63 7.22 -4.99 -2.14
C LYS A 63 8.31 -5.87 -1.49
N GLN A 64 9.57 -5.68 -1.85
CA GLN A 64 10.71 -6.44 -1.31
C GLN A 64 11.04 -6.05 0.14
N HIS A 65 10.91 -4.77 0.50
CA HIS A 65 11.06 -4.32 1.89
C HIS A 65 9.94 -4.81 2.83
N ALA A 66 8.76 -5.16 2.28
CA ALA A 66 7.64 -5.70 3.05
C ALA A 66 7.71 -7.23 3.27
N SER A 67 8.62 -7.93 2.57
CA SER A 67 8.87 -9.38 2.75
C SER A 67 10.13 -9.68 3.55
N ALA A 68 10.84 -8.64 4.02
CA ALA A 68 12.06 -8.74 4.81
C ALA A 68 11.85 -8.34 6.28
N PHE A 69 10.59 -8.24 6.73
CA PHE A 69 10.17 -8.01 8.12
C PHE A 69 9.08 -8.99 8.51
#